data_AF-A0A327YYW7-F1
#
_entry.id   AF-A0A327YYW7-F1
#
_cell.length_a   1.000
_cell.length_b   1.000
_cell.length_c   1.000
_cell.angle_alpha   90.00
_cell.angle_beta   90.00
_cell.angle_gamma   90.00
#
_symmetry.space_group_name_H-M   'P 1'
#
loop_
_entity.id
_entity.type
_entity.pdbx_description
1 polymer ?
#
loop_
_entity_poly.entity_id
_entity_poly.type
_entity_poly.pdbx_seq_one_letter_code
_entity_poly.pdbx_strand_id
1 'polypeptide(L)'
;MPAFRAADNPPANPNLPAENSPYPRRHTVIQGAPVQHIPVHHAPTHPPAHPPTHPPTRPPAHAPTRPPAHAPTQGTPVTAEHSNSPRNPGTPAAHTSHDRPWRTRDTDARTRESLFPEGPTEPLNAVKPQPTAQRRGGAAVVVAVVISVLALLISAVAGYFSWRAAGQNMAHQPAPVATVPVDRPPEPEEYPVAYAKEPLRVQVGCSAVIFLDLDEPRADAQEAVADLRYDSRCGDEPPRLSLGAGAQGGSQRNNADADAAGCLRAIRTSPLGPGADVEVKRGTALCVLTAGVPAVLALVEIIDVGGTGTAGLRATSWKVPA
;
A
#
# COMPACT_ATOMS: atom_id res chain seq x y z
N MET A 1 13.54 10.34 54.12
CA MET A 1 12.74 9.13 53.82
C MET A 1 11.27 9.49 53.95
N PRO A 2 10.49 9.60 52.85
CA PRO A 2 9.05 9.81 52.94
C PRO A 2 8.31 8.47 52.88
N ALA A 3 7.31 8.32 53.76
CA ALA A 3 6.47 7.15 53.89
C ALA A 3 5.45 7.07 52.74
N PHE A 4 5.38 5.91 52.08
CA PHE A 4 4.33 5.58 51.11
C PHE A 4 3.01 5.34 51.85
N ARG A 5 1.99 6.14 51.52
CA ARG A 5 0.59 5.95 51.93
C ARG A 5 -0.02 4.88 51.03
N ALA A 6 -0.55 3.82 51.62
CA ALA A 6 -1.35 2.81 50.94
C ALA A 6 -2.64 3.44 50.39
N ALA A 7 -2.95 3.17 49.12
CA ALA A 7 -4.18 3.58 48.48
C ALA A 7 -5.28 2.54 48.76
N ASP A 8 -6.41 3.01 49.26
CA ASP A 8 -7.63 2.24 49.48
C ASP A 8 -8.22 1.76 48.15
N ASN A 9 -8.52 0.47 48.06
CA ASN A 9 -9.28 -0.12 46.95
C ASN A 9 -10.75 0.31 47.02
N PRO A 10 -11.38 0.73 45.91
CA PRO A 10 -12.81 1.00 45.89
C PRO A 10 -13.64 -0.30 46.01
N PRO A 11 -14.82 -0.25 46.66
CA PRO A 11 -15.69 -1.41 46.83
C PRO A 11 -16.31 -1.86 45.50
N ALA A 12 -16.39 -3.19 45.33
CA ALA A 12 -17.04 -3.84 44.20
C ALA A 12 -18.54 -3.49 44.14
N ASN A 13 -19.01 -3.15 42.94
CA ASN A 13 -20.40 -2.83 42.64
C ASN A 13 -21.23 -4.14 42.51
N PRO A 14 -22.24 -4.38 43.37
CA PRO A 14 -23.01 -5.63 43.38
C PRO A 14 -24.19 -5.70 42.40
N ASN A 15 -24.35 -4.74 41.47
CA ASN A 15 -25.50 -4.71 40.56
C ASN A 15 -25.14 -4.98 39.11
N LEU A 16 -24.85 -6.25 38.77
CA LEU A 16 -24.93 -6.73 37.39
C LEU A 16 -26.04 -7.80 37.30
N PRO A 17 -27.08 -7.59 36.47
CA PRO A 17 -28.14 -8.57 36.27
C PRO A 17 -27.61 -9.77 35.49
N ALA A 18 -28.00 -10.97 35.95
CA ALA A 18 -27.69 -12.24 35.32
C ALA A 18 -28.30 -12.31 33.91
N GLU A 19 -27.44 -12.33 32.90
CA GLU A 19 -27.83 -12.52 31.50
C GLU A 19 -28.16 -13.99 31.26
N ASN A 20 -29.45 -14.28 31.09
CA ASN A 20 -29.98 -15.59 30.71
C ASN A 20 -29.50 -15.94 29.28
N SER A 21 -28.56 -16.88 29.17
CA SER A 21 -28.11 -17.42 27.88
C SER A 21 -29.03 -18.56 27.40
N PRO A 22 -29.72 -18.45 26.25
CA PRO A 22 -30.57 -19.51 25.71
C PRO A 22 -29.80 -20.30 24.64
N TYR A 23 -28.80 -21.09 25.04
CA TYR A 23 -28.18 -22.06 24.13
C TYR A 23 -28.30 -23.48 24.70
N PRO A 24 -29.04 -24.39 24.04
CA PRO A 24 -29.11 -25.78 24.47
C PRO A 24 -27.76 -26.48 24.24
N ARG A 25 -27.19 -27.03 25.32
CA ARG A 25 -26.06 -27.97 25.28
C ARG A 25 -26.45 -29.20 24.46
N ARG A 26 -25.96 -29.31 23.22
CA ARG A 26 -25.95 -30.58 22.50
C ARG A 26 -24.78 -31.44 22.99
N HIS A 27 -25.09 -32.44 23.80
CA HIS A 27 -24.19 -33.55 24.09
C HIS A 27 -24.07 -34.42 22.84
N THR A 28 -22.94 -34.32 22.13
CA THR A 28 -22.62 -35.26 21.05
C THR A 28 -21.85 -36.43 21.67
N VAL A 29 -22.51 -37.58 21.77
CA VAL A 29 -21.88 -38.85 22.14
C VAL A 29 -21.11 -39.33 20.92
N ILE A 30 -19.78 -39.29 20.97
CA ILE A 30 -18.91 -39.85 19.94
C ILE A 30 -18.80 -41.36 20.22
N GLN A 31 -19.53 -42.15 19.43
CA GLN A 31 -19.38 -43.62 19.38
C GLN A 31 -18.02 -43.96 18.76
N GLY A 32 -17.21 -44.74 19.50
CA GLY A 32 -15.89 -45.18 19.09
C GLY A 32 -15.93 -46.06 17.84
N ALA A 33 -15.10 -45.71 16.86
CA ALA A 33 -14.83 -46.55 15.71
C ALA A 33 -13.87 -47.70 16.08
N PRO A 34 -14.02 -48.89 15.46
CA PRO A 34 -13.16 -50.04 15.73
C PRO A 34 -11.75 -49.83 15.18
N VAL A 35 -10.75 -50.15 16.01
CA VAL A 35 -9.32 -50.16 15.69
C VAL A 35 -9.05 -51.27 14.66
N GLN A 36 -8.65 -50.89 13.44
CA GLN A 36 -8.13 -51.83 12.45
C GLN A 36 -6.61 -51.95 12.63
N HIS A 37 -6.14 -53.16 12.93
CA HIS A 37 -4.72 -53.49 12.96
C HIS A 37 -4.17 -53.58 11.54
N ILE A 38 -3.28 -52.66 11.17
CA ILE A 38 -2.54 -52.68 9.91
C ILE A 38 -1.25 -53.50 10.10
N PRO A 39 -0.96 -54.49 9.22
CA PRO A 39 0.29 -55.26 9.28
C PRO A 39 1.49 -54.38 8.90
N VAL A 40 2.51 -54.37 9.76
CA VAL A 40 3.79 -53.69 9.52
C VAL A 40 4.68 -54.60 8.68
N HIS A 41 4.91 -54.25 7.41
CA HIS A 41 5.97 -54.86 6.60
C HIS A 41 7.28 -54.06 6.78
N HIS A 42 8.29 -54.71 7.36
CA HIS A 42 9.64 -54.16 7.47
C HIS A 42 10.34 -54.19 6.11
N ALA A 43 10.73 -53.03 5.59
CA ALA A 43 11.60 -52.90 4.43
C ALA A 43 13.08 -52.83 4.86
N PRO A 44 14.02 -53.41 4.08
CA PRO A 44 15.43 -53.48 4.44
C PRO A 44 16.15 -52.13 4.29
N THR A 45 16.90 -51.80 5.34
CA THR A 45 17.73 -50.61 5.50
C THR A 45 19.09 -50.78 4.81
N HIS A 46 19.33 -50.11 3.68
CA HIS A 46 20.69 -49.82 3.22
C HIS A 46 20.79 -48.41 2.62
N PRO A 47 21.57 -47.50 3.21
CA PRO A 47 21.91 -46.23 2.58
C PRO A 47 23.01 -46.43 1.52
N PRO A 48 22.98 -45.72 0.38
CA PRO A 48 24.15 -45.63 -0.48
C PRO A 48 25.23 -44.80 0.21
N ALA A 49 26.35 -45.45 0.49
CA ALA A 49 27.62 -44.79 0.71
C ALA A 49 28.04 -44.13 -0.61
N HIS A 50 28.27 -42.81 -0.61
CA HIS A 50 29.40 -42.10 -1.23
C HIS A 50 29.06 -40.59 -1.36
N PRO A 51 29.83 -39.69 -0.75
CA PRO A 51 29.76 -38.26 -1.06
C PRO A 51 30.45 -37.95 -2.39
N PRO A 52 29.94 -37.02 -3.22
CA PRO A 52 30.66 -36.52 -4.38
C PRO A 52 31.84 -35.64 -3.95
N THR A 53 33.04 -36.10 -4.26
CA THR A 53 34.32 -35.43 -4.02
C THR A 53 34.64 -34.47 -5.16
N HIS A 54 34.07 -33.26 -5.20
CA HIS A 54 34.62 -32.18 -6.03
C HIS A 54 34.51 -30.81 -5.35
N PRO A 55 35.62 -30.08 -5.16
CA PRO A 55 35.59 -28.69 -4.69
C PRO A 55 35.13 -27.76 -5.83
N PRO A 56 34.34 -26.71 -5.54
CA PRO A 56 34.02 -25.70 -6.54
C PRO A 56 35.26 -24.86 -6.89
N THR A 57 35.55 -24.83 -8.18
CA THR A 57 36.56 -23.98 -8.80
C THR A 57 36.28 -22.51 -8.49
N ARG A 58 37.28 -21.86 -7.90
CA ARG A 58 37.34 -20.44 -7.55
C ARG A 58 37.09 -19.54 -8.78
N PRO A 59 36.13 -18.59 -8.74
CA PRO A 59 36.00 -17.58 -9.78
C PRO A 59 37.12 -16.51 -9.68
N PRO A 60 37.54 -15.91 -10.79
CA PRO A 60 38.61 -14.92 -10.83
C PRO A 60 38.18 -13.60 -10.16
N ALA A 61 39.07 -13.07 -9.34
CA ALA A 61 38.96 -11.75 -8.74
C ALA A 61 39.18 -10.68 -9.83
N HIS A 62 38.10 -10.03 -10.26
CA HIS A 62 38.19 -8.76 -10.97
C HIS A 62 38.13 -7.61 -9.95
N ALA A 63 39.25 -6.90 -9.85
CA ALA A 63 39.38 -5.69 -9.05
C ALA A 63 38.53 -4.55 -9.64
N PRO A 64 37.81 -3.76 -8.83
CA PRO A 64 37.13 -2.57 -9.33
C PRO A 64 38.13 -1.43 -9.53
N THR A 65 38.19 -0.95 -10.77
CA THR A 65 38.85 0.31 -11.14
C THR A 65 38.08 1.48 -10.52
N ARG A 66 38.76 2.21 -9.65
CA ARG A 66 38.30 3.40 -8.93
C ARG A 66 38.08 4.57 -9.89
N PRO A 67 36.89 5.20 -9.97
CA PRO A 67 36.74 6.49 -10.64
C PRO A 67 37.25 7.65 -9.75
N PRO A 68 37.73 8.75 -10.36
CA PRO A 68 38.35 9.86 -9.65
C PRO A 68 37.35 10.69 -8.85
N ALA A 69 37.77 11.06 -7.65
CA ALA A 69 37.08 12.00 -6.78
C ALA A 69 37.13 13.40 -7.40
N HIS A 70 35.96 13.96 -7.73
CA HIS A 70 35.81 15.39 -7.92
C HIS A 70 35.52 16.04 -6.57
N ALA A 71 36.44 16.88 -6.14
CA ALA A 71 36.32 17.73 -4.96
C ALA A 71 35.29 18.85 -5.23
N PRO A 72 34.32 19.09 -4.32
CA PRO A 72 33.59 20.34 -4.31
C PRO A 72 34.36 21.40 -3.52
N THR A 73 34.53 22.53 -4.21
CA THR A 73 35.10 23.80 -3.79
C THR A 73 34.47 24.35 -2.50
N GLN A 74 35.33 24.83 -1.61
CA GLN A 74 35.00 25.58 -0.40
C GLN A 74 34.20 26.84 -0.73
N GLY A 75 33.09 27.06 -0.01
CA GLY A 75 32.28 28.27 -0.06
C GLY A 75 31.81 28.68 1.33
N THR A 76 32.59 29.58 1.94
CA THR A 76 32.24 30.60 2.96
C THR A 76 31.48 30.24 4.25
N PRO A 77 32.04 30.52 5.44
CA PRO A 77 31.32 30.51 6.71
C PRO A 77 30.51 31.81 6.87
N VAL A 78 29.21 31.69 7.13
CA VAL A 78 28.39 32.81 7.62
C VAL A 78 28.34 32.69 9.14
N THR A 79 29.12 33.54 9.78
CA THR A 79 29.10 33.81 11.22
C THR A 79 27.95 34.78 11.52
N ALA A 80 27.30 34.55 12.67
CA ALA A 80 26.58 35.48 13.55
C ALA A 80 25.19 34.91 13.91
N GLU A 81 25.01 34.28 15.07
CA GLU A 81 24.91 34.96 16.37
C GLU A 81 23.68 35.87 16.39
N HIS A 82 22.60 35.43 17.06
CA HIS A 82 21.70 36.30 17.83
C HIS A 82 20.90 35.45 18.83
N SER A 83 21.38 35.50 20.06
CA SER A 83 20.63 35.84 21.27
C SER A 83 19.45 34.97 21.72
N ASN A 84 19.73 34.23 22.78
CA ASN A 84 18.83 33.96 23.90
C ASN A 84 17.94 35.16 24.28
N SER A 85 16.66 34.88 24.56
CA SER A 85 15.92 35.47 25.69
C SER A 85 14.51 34.86 25.87
N PRO A 86 13.90 34.99 27.06
CA PRO A 86 13.27 33.87 27.76
C PRO A 86 11.75 33.97 27.94
N ARG A 87 11.19 32.92 28.58
CA ARG A 87 9.89 32.80 29.28
C ARG A 87 9.01 34.05 29.37
N ASN A 88 7.72 33.86 29.14
CA ASN A 88 6.72 34.37 30.10
C ASN A 88 5.50 33.43 30.26
N PRO A 89 4.90 33.36 31.47
CA PRO A 89 3.79 32.47 31.84
C PRO A 89 2.42 33.19 31.88
N GLY A 90 1.32 32.42 31.77
CA GLY A 90 -0.06 32.77 32.16
C GLY A 90 -0.73 33.95 31.42
N THR A 91 -2.04 34.13 31.32
CA THR A 91 -3.26 33.47 31.84
C THR A 91 -4.43 33.92 30.89
N PRO A 92 -5.75 33.85 31.20
CA PRO A 92 -6.76 33.25 30.32
C PRO A 92 -7.76 34.25 29.66
N ALA A 93 -8.72 33.67 28.93
CA ALA A 93 -10.11 34.10 28.73
C ALA A 93 -10.55 34.60 27.34
N ALA A 94 -11.74 34.09 26.99
CA ALA A 94 -12.89 34.81 26.43
C ALA A 94 -12.93 35.21 24.95
N HIS A 95 -13.90 34.58 24.27
CA HIS A 95 -14.80 35.13 23.24
C HIS A 95 -14.22 35.75 21.97
N THR A 96 -14.61 35.18 20.82
CA THR A 96 -15.50 35.88 19.88
C THR A 96 -16.08 34.91 18.86
N SER A 97 -17.41 34.82 18.89
CA SER A 97 -18.25 34.37 17.78
C SER A 97 -18.05 35.32 16.59
N HIS A 98 -17.72 34.78 15.43
CA HIS A 98 -17.80 35.49 14.15
C HIS A 98 -18.55 34.63 13.15
N ASP A 99 -19.86 34.88 13.11
CA ASP A 99 -20.71 34.66 11.94
C ASP A 99 -20.06 35.27 10.69
N ARG A 100 -19.81 34.45 9.68
CA ARG A 100 -19.59 34.92 8.30
C ARG A 100 -20.51 34.16 7.35
N PRO A 101 -21.60 34.79 6.86
CA PRO A 101 -22.35 34.30 5.73
C PRO A 101 -21.63 34.71 4.44
N TRP A 102 -21.03 33.76 3.75
CA TRP A 102 -20.38 34.01 2.47
C TRP A 102 -21.34 33.83 1.30
N ARG A 103 -21.72 34.98 0.73
CA ARG A 103 -21.83 35.30 -0.71
C ARG A 103 -22.34 34.18 -1.64
N THR A 104 -23.61 34.29 -1.98
CA THR A 104 -24.12 33.93 -3.32
C THR A 104 -23.38 34.76 -4.38
N ARG A 105 -22.70 34.08 -5.30
CA ARG A 105 -22.09 34.68 -6.48
C ARG A 105 -23.09 34.52 -7.62
N ASP A 106 -23.88 35.56 -7.84
CA ASP A 106 -24.70 35.71 -9.04
C ASP A 106 -23.79 35.62 -10.27
N THR A 107 -24.12 34.68 -11.15
CA THR A 107 -23.54 34.61 -12.49
C THR A 107 -24.61 35.11 -13.44
N ASP A 108 -24.72 36.44 -13.52
CA ASP A 108 -25.55 37.10 -14.52
C ASP A 108 -24.89 36.95 -15.89
N ALA A 109 -25.34 35.94 -16.62
CA ALA A 109 -25.38 35.97 -18.07
C ALA A 109 -26.57 36.85 -18.49
N ARG A 110 -26.32 37.97 -19.18
CA ARG A 110 -27.13 38.47 -20.31
C ARG A 110 -26.61 39.81 -20.84
N THR A 111 -26.24 39.77 -22.12
CA THR A 111 -26.81 40.63 -23.16
C THR A 111 -26.69 42.14 -22.95
N ARG A 112 -25.73 42.76 -23.65
CA ARG A 112 -25.87 44.11 -24.23
C ARG A 112 -24.94 44.23 -25.45
N GLU A 113 -25.51 44.14 -26.66
CA GLU A 113 -25.84 45.30 -27.51
C GLU A 113 -24.59 45.97 -28.09
N SER A 114 -24.06 45.37 -29.17
CA SER A 114 -23.13 46.04 -30.09
C SER A 114 -23.96 46.79 -31.13
N LEU A 115 -24.30 48.03 -30.81
CA LEU A 115 -24.84 49.03 -31.74
C LEU A 115 -23.73 49.52 -32.68
N PHE A 116 -23.72 49.06 -33.93
CA PHE A 116 -23.08 49.78 -35.03
C PHE A 116 -24.07 49.86 -36.21
N PRO A 117 -24.45 51.08 -36.64
CA PRO A 117 -25.40 51.27 -37.73
C PRO A 117 -24.74 50.95 -39.08
N GLU A 118 -25.36 50.06 -39.85
CA GLU A 118 -25.02 49.83 -41.25
C GLU A 118 -25.20 51.11 -42.09
N GLY A 119 -24.11 51.56 -42.69
CA GLY A 119 -24.12 52.59 -43.74
C GLY A 119 -24.25 51.96 -45.13
N PRO A 120 -24.96 52.60 -46.08
CA PRO A 120 -25.16 52.06 -47.42
C PRO A 120 -23.96 52.40 -48.31
N THR A 121 -23.19 51.39 -48.71
CA THR A 121 -22.27 51.52 -49.84
C THR A 121 -22.57 50.40 -50.84
N GLU A 122 -23.07 50.81 -52.00
CA GLU A 122 -23.28 49.94 -53.15
C GLU A 122 -21.94 49.40 -53.68
N PRO A 123 -21.90 48.12 -54.11
CA PRO A 123 -20.70 47.49 -54.63
C PRO A 123 -20.56 47.73 -56.15
N LEU A 124 -19.56 48.53 -56.54
CA LEU A 124 -19.10 48.61 -57.93
C LEU A 124 -17.75 47.93 -58.05
N ASN A 125 -17.77 46.61 -58.30
CA ASN A 125 -16.82 45.89 -59.15
C ASN A 125 -17.13 44.38 -59.12
N ALA A 126 -17.99 43.96 -60.05
CA ALA A 126 -18.21 42.55 -60.36
C ALA A 126 -16.95 41.98 -61.05
N VAL A 127 -15.95 41.59 -60.26
CA VAL A 127 -14.89 40.69 -60.71
C VAL A 127 -15.48 39.28 -60.78
N LYS A 128 -15.52 38.75 -62.00
CA LYS A 128 -15.98 37.39 -62.32
C LYS A 128 -15.30 36.37 -61.38
N PRO A 129 -16.04 35.61 -60.55
CA PRO A 129 -15.44 34.63 -59.67
C PRO A 129 -14.81 33.53 -60.52
N GLN A 130 -13.48 33.49 -60.51
CA GLN A 130 -12.71 32.33 -60.92
C GLN A 130 -13.12 31.17 -60.01
N PRO A 131 -13.42 29.97 -60.52
CA PRO A 131 -13.74 28.82 -59.68
C PRO A 131 -12.53 28.48 -58.83
N THR A 132 -12.52 28.95 -57.59
CA THR A 132 -11.58 28.52 -56.57
C THR A 132 -11.95 27.09 -56.24
N ALA A 133 -11.14 26.15 -56.73
CA ALA A 133 -11.19 24.76 -56.31
C ALA A 133 -11.03 24.74 -54.79
N GLN A 134 -12.17 24.67 -54.09
CA GLN A 134 -12.26 24.69 -52.65
C GLN A 134 -11.47 23.49 -52.15
N ARG A 135 -10.28 23.74 -51.59
CA ARG A 135 -9.41 22.74 -50.95
C ARG A 135 -10.14 22.09 -49.77
N ARG A 136 -11.03 21.14 -50.06
CA ARG A 136 -11.69 20.25 -49.08
C ARG A 136 -10.74 19.18 -48.51
N GLY A 137 -9.45 19.24 -48.82
CA GLY A 137 -8.46 18.26 -48.37
C GLY A 137 -8.10 18.33 -46.88
N GLY A 138 -8.27 19.47 -46.21
CA GLY A 138 -7.83 19.64 -44.82
C GLY A 138 -8.63 18.78 -43.83
N ALA A 139 -9.96 18.75 -43.96
CA ALA A 139 -10.82 18.00 -43.04
C ALA A 139 -10.63 16.48 -43.17
N ALA A 140 -10.43 15.98 -44.41
CA ALA A 140 -10.20 14.57 -44.65
C ALA A 140 -8.90 14.07 -44.00
N VAL A 141 -7.84 14.89 -44.03
CA VAL A 141 -6.55 14.55 -43.39
C VAL A 141 -6.68 14.51 -41.87
N VAL A 142 -7.37 15.49 -41.25
CA VAL A 142 -7.56 15.50 -39.80
C VAL A 142 -8.35 14.27 -39.33
N VAL A 143 -9.42 13.91 -40.03
CA VAL A 143 -10.22 12.71 -39.70
C VAL A 143 -9.37 11.45 -39.81
N ALA A 144 -8.55 11.32 -40.85
CA ALA A 144 -7.64 10.18 -41.00
C ALA A 144 -6.64 10.08 -39.84
N VAL A 145 -6.03 11.20 -39.42
CA VAL A 145 -5.08 11.22 -38.29
C VAL A 145 -5.75 10.80 -36.99
N VAL A 146 -6.95 11.30 -36.69
CA VAL A 146 -7.69 10.94 -35.48
C VAL A 146 -8.02 9.44 -35.45
N ILE A 147 -8.47 8.88 -36.58
CA ILE A 147 -8.75 7.44 -36.69
C ILE A 147 -7.48 6.61 -36.49
N SER A 148 -6.34 7.02 -37.08
CA SER A 148 -5.06 6.32 -36.89
C SER A 148 -4.59 6.35 -35.43
N VAL A 149 -4.73 7.47 -34.72
CA VAL A 149 -4.37 7.56 -33.29
C VAL A 149 -5.29 6.68 -32.45
N LEU A 150 -6.60 6.68 -32.72
CA LEU A 150 -7.55 5.83 -32.00
C LEU A 150 -7.23 4.34 -32.20
N ALA A 151 -6.91 3.93 -33.43
CA ALA A 151 -6.53 2.55 -33.75
C ALA A 151 -5.22 2.12 -33.04
N LEU A 152 -4.26 3.05 -32.92
CA LEU A 152 -3.00 2.83 -32.18
C LEU A 152 -3.25 2.63 -30.68
N LEU A 153 -4.12 3.45 -30.08
CA LEU A 153 -4.51 3.31 -28.67
C LEU A 153 -5.23 1.98 -28.40
N ILE A 154 -6.17 1.59 -29.26
CA ILE A 154 -6.88 0.30 -29.14
C ILE A 154 -5.90 -0.88 -29.24
N SER A 155 -4.94 -0.81 -30.17
CA SER A 155 -3.91 -1.85 -30.33
C SER A 155 -2.99 -1.95 -29.11
N ALA A 156 -2.61 -0.81 -28.52
CA ALA A 156 -1.79 -0.78 -27.30
C ALA A 156 -2.52 -1.40 -26.10
N VAL A 157 -3.82 -1.08 -25.94
CA VAL A 157 -4.66 -1.65 -24.88
C VAL A 157 -4.82 -3.16 -25.05
N ALA A 158 -5.07 -3.65 -26.27
CA ALA A 158 -5.18 -5.09 -26.54
C ALA A 158 -3.87 -5.84 -26.24
N GLY A 159 -2.72 -5.27 -26.63
CA GLY A 159 -1.40 -5.82 -26.31
C GLY A 159 -1.15 -5.93 -24.80
N TYR A 160 -1.51 -4.89 -24.04
CA TYR A 160 -1.37 -4.89 -22.59
C TYR A 160 -2.22 -5.98 -21.90
N PHE A 161 -3.48 -6.16 -22.33
CA PHE A 161 -4.32 -7.24 -21.80
C PHE A 161 -3.82 -8.63 -22.18
N SER A 162 -3.33 -8.82 -23.40
CA SER A 162 -2.80 -10.11 -23.85
C SER A 162 -1.52 -10.50 -23.09
N TRP A 163 -0.66 -9.53 -22.75
CA TRP A 163 0.53 -9.75 -21.92
C TRP A 163 0.16 -10.12 -20.47
N ARG A 164 -0.83 -9.44 -19.89
CA ARG A 164 -1.33 -9.76 -18.53
C ARG A 164 -1.94 -11.16 -18.44
N ALA A 165 -2.65 -11.60 -19.48
CA ALA A 165 -3.21 -12.96 -19.54
C ALA A 165 -2.12 -14.04 -19.70
N ALA A 166 -1.09 -13.78 -20.50
CA ALA A 166 0.02 -14.74 -20.70
C ALA A 166 0.80 -15.00 -19.41
N GLY A 167 0.97 -13.99 -18.54
CA GLY A 167 1.66 -14.13 -17.25
C GLY A 167 0.97 -15.08 -16.27
N GLN A 168 -0.35 -15.29 -16.36
CA GLN A 168 -1.08 -16.18 -15.45
C GLN A 168 -1.02 -17.65 -15.85
N ASN A 169 -0.81 -17.96 -17.13
CA ASN A 169 -0.82 -19.34 -17.63
C ASN A 169 0.52 -20.08 -17.47
N MET A 170 1.63 -19.37 -17.21
CA MET A 170 2.94 -20.02 -16.96
C MET A 170 3.05 -20.66 -15.57
N ALA A 171 2.10 -20.41 -14.65
CA ALA A 171 2.10 -20.98 -13.30
C ALA A 171 1.42 -22.36 -13.20
N HIS A 172 0.85 -22.89 -14.29
CA HIS A 172 0.14 -24.18 -14.31
C HIS A 172 0.84 -25.20 -15.21
N GLN A 173 2.13 -25.45 -14.99
CA GLN A 173 2.71 -26.73 -15.37
C GLN A 173 2.32 -27.75 -14.29
N PRO A 174 1.49 -28.77 -14.59
CA PRO A 174 1.26 -29.86 -13.66
C PRO A 174 2.59 -30.57 -13.47
N ALA A 175 3.23 -30.37 -12.31
CA ALA A 175 4.42 -31.10 -11.95
C ALA A 175 4.12 -32.60 -11.99
N PRO A 176 5.06 -33.44 -12.48
CA PRO A 176 4.90 -34.88 -12.40
C PRO A 176 4.69 -35.26 -10.94
N VAL A 177 3.62 -36.02 -10.69
CA VAL A 177 3.23 -36.50 -9.36
C VAL A 177 4.29 -37.50 -8.90
N ALA A 178 5.36 -36.99 -8.31
CA ALA A 178 6.29 -37.81 -7.55
C ALA A 178 5.54 -38.26 -6.30
N THR A 179 5.26 -39.56 -6.21
CA THR A 179 4.75 -40.21 -5.00
C THR A 179 5.85 -40.18 -3.93
N VAL A 180 5.97 -39.06 -3.23
CA VAL A 180 6.86 -38.93 -2.07
C VAL A 180 6.18 -39.62 -0.87
N PRO A 181 6.90 -40.41 -0.05
CA PRO A 181 6.32 -41.07 1.10
C PRO A 181 5.72 -40.04 2.07
N VAL A 182 4.40 -40.10 2.24
CA VAL A 182 3.66 -39.33 3.23
C VAL A 182 3.87 -40.01 4.58
N ASP A 183 4.82 -39.54 5.40
CA ASP A 183 4.79 -39.91 6.83
C ASP A 183 5.57 -38.99 7.79
N ARG A 184 5.87 -37.75 7.40
CA ARG A 184 6.30 -36.73 8.37
C ARG A 184 5.40 -35.52 8.24
N PRO A 185 4.67 -35.12 9.31
CA PRO A 185 4.03 -33.81 9.35
C PRO A 185 5.06 -32.76 8.99
N PRO A 186 4.77 -31.84 8.05
CA PRO A 186 5.72 -30.79 7.71
C PRO A 186 6.14 -30.08 9.01
N GLU A 187 7.44 -29.95 9.21
CA GLU A 187 7.99 -29.22 10.34
C GLU A 187 7.39 -27.79 10.30
N PRO A 188 6.99 -27.21 11.45
CA PRO A 188 6.41 -25.88 11.46
C PRO A 188 7.37 -24.91 10.76
N GLU A 189 6.88 -24.23 9.73
CA GLU A 189 7.69 -23.27 9.01
C GLU A 189 8.07 -22.13 9.96
N GLU A 190 9.34 -22.06 10.34
CA GLU A 190 9.85 -21.02 11.22
C GLU A 190 10.14 -19.76 10.40
N TYR A 191 9.55 -18.64 10.83
CA TYR A 191 9.74 -17.34 10.23
C TYR A 191 10.55 -16.45 11.19
N PRO A 192 11.86 -16.24 10.95
CA PRO A 192 12.68 -15.41 11.84
C PRO A 192 12.16 -13.97 11.86
N VAL A 193 11.94 -13.41 13.05
CA VAL A 193 11.53 -12.01 13.21
C VAL A 193 12.64 -11.09 12.70
N ALA A 194 12.32 -10.18 11.77
CA ALA A 194 13.25 -9.15 11.30
C ALA A 194 13.18 -7.90 12.18
N TYR A 195 11.98 -7.46 12.53
CA TYR A 195 11.74 -6.44 13.56
C TYR A 195 10.38 -6.67 14.25
N ALA A 196 10.26 -6.24 15.50
CA ALA A 196 9.07 -6.47 16.32
C ALA A 196 8.47 -5.18 16.85
N LYS A 197 7.21 -4.90 16.48
CA LYS A 197 6.42 -3.80 17.04
C LYS A 197 7.06 -2.42 16.88
N GLU A 198 7.77 -2.19 15.78
CA GLU A 198 8.40 -0.91 15.47
C GLU A 198 7.33 0.15 15.16
N PRO A 199 7.37 1.33 15.80
CA PRO A 199 6.41 2.38 15.53
C PRO A 199 6.74 3.12 14.23
N LEU A 200 5.76 3.27 13.34
CA LEU A 200 5.85 4.16 12.18
C LEU A 200 4.88 5.32 12.36
N ARG A 201 5.38 6.56 12.28
CA ARG A 201 4.56 7.76 12.36
C ARG A 201 4.37 8.34 10.97
N VAL A 202 3.13 8.41 10.53
CA VAL A 202 2.75 9.09 9.30
C VAL A 202 2.20 10.47 9.66
N GLN A 203 2.88 11.51 9.19
CA GLN A 203 2.45 12.89 9.34
C GLN A 203 2.51 13.56 7.98
N VAL A 204 1.34 13.71 7.37
CA VAL A 204 1.21 14.36 6.07
C VAL A 204 0.16 15.44 6.13
N GLY A 205 0.27 16.40 5.23
CA GLY A 205 -0.76 17.42 5.04
C GLY A 205 -2.04 16.83 4.43
N CYS A 206 -3.04 17.69 4.35
CA CYS A 206 -4.30 17.41 3.66
C CYS A 206 -4.05 17.14 2.15
N SER A 207 -4.69 16.12 1.57
CA SER A 207 -4.50 15.72 0.16
C SER A 207 -3.05 15.35 -0.21
N ALA A 208 -2.27 14.89 0.76
CA ALA A 208 -0.91 14.45 0.53
C ALA A 208 -0.80 12.92 0.56
N VAL A 209 0.19 12.43 -0.19
CA VAL A 209 0.53 11.02 -0.29
C VAL A 209 1.92 10.84 0.30
N ILE A 210 2.09 9.78 1.09
CA ILE A 210 3.40 9.32 1.55
C ILE A 210 3.51 7.83 1.32
N PHE A 211 4.74 7.41 1.06
CA PHE A 211 5.07 6.04 0.75
C PHE A 211 5.84 5.43 1.92
N LEU A 212 5.55 4.18 2.25
CA LEU A 212 6.16 3.45 3.35
C LEU A 212 6.91 2.24 2.80
N ASP A 213 8.14 2.09 3.25
CA ASP A 213 8.97 0.90 3.03
C ASP A 213 8.87 0.04 4.30
N LEU A 214 8.63 -1.25 4.13
CA LEU A 214 8.49 -2.24 5.20
C LEU A 214 9.67 -3.20 5.25
N ASP A 215 10.58 -3.21 4.27
CA ASP A 215 11.85 -3.91 4.37
C ASP A 215 12.70 -3.25 5.48
N GLU A 216 12.68 -1.92 5.50
CA GLU A 216 13.17 -1.08 6.60
C GLU A 216 12.00 -0.23 7.10
N PRO A 217 11.52 -0.36 8.36
CA PRO A 217 10.28 0.27 8.81
C PRO A 217 10.37 1.79 8.85
N ARG A 218 10.22 2.44 7.69
CA ARG A 218 10.41 3.88 7.49
C ARG A 218 9.26 4.48 6.69
N ALA A 219 8.89 5.69 7.08
CA ALA A 219 8.01 6.55 6.29
C ALA A 219 8.84 7.39 5.31
N ASP A 220 8.18 8.01 4.32
CA ASP A 220 8.80 8.87 3.31
C ASP A 220 9.79 8.13 2.40
N ALA A 221 9.43 6.89 2.04
CA ALA A 221 10.17 6.12 1.06
C ALA A 221 9.94 6.66 -0.37
N GLN A 222 10.79 6.26 -1.31
CA GLN A 222 10.53 6.50 -2.72
C GLN A 222 9.40 5.57 -3.19
N GLU A 223 8.51 6.08 -4.04
CA GLU A 223 7.36 5.32 -4.57
C GLU A 223 7.76 3.97 -5.19
N ALA A 224 8.89 3.91 -5.88
CA ALA A 224 9.37 2.72 -6.59
C ALA A 224 9.75 1.54 -5.67
N VAL A 225 10.08 1.81 -4.41
CA VAL A 225 10.51 0.79 -3.44
C VAL A 225 9.52 0.65 -2.28
N ALA A 226 8.44 1.40 -2.28
CA ALA A 226 7.50 1.41 -1.17
C ALA A 226 6.50 0.27 -1.26
N ASP A 227 6.32 -0.44 -0.17
CA ASP A 227 5.35 -1.53 -0.02
C ASP A 227 3.94 -1.02 0.23
N LEU A 228 3.81 0.15 0.85
CA LEU A 228 2.51 0.79 1.10
C LEU A 228 2.48 2.23 0.64
N ARG A 229 1.31 2.64 0.18
CA ARG A 229 0.94 4.01 -0.11
C ARG A 229 -0.11 4.45 0.90
N TYR A 230 0.16 5.55 1.59
CA TYR A 230 -0.80 6.22 2.45
C TYR A 230 -1.31 7.49 1.76
N ASP A 231 -2.62 7.59 1.61
CA ASP A 231 -3.31 8.71 0.97
C ASP A 231 -4.16 9.44 2.02
N SER A 232 -3.72 10.64 2.40
CA SER A 232 -4.52 11.53 3.25
C SER A 232 -5.46 12.34 2.40
N ARG A 233 -6.75 12.25 2.69
CA ARG A 233 -7.78 13.06 2.04
C ARG A 233 -8.18 14.26 2.88
N CYS A 234 -8.71 15.28 2.22
CA CYS A 234 -9.29 16.44 2.87
C CYS A 234 -10.77 16.21 3.20
N GLY A 235 -11.23 16.87 4.27
CA GLY A 235 -12.62 16.82 4.71
C GLY A 235 -12.92 15.60 5.57
N ASP A 236 -14.14 15.07 5.42
CA ASP A 236 -14.65 13.97 6.26
C ASP A 236 -14.27 12.58 5.70
N GLU A 237 -13.52 12.51 4.60
CA GLU A 237 -13.07 11.24 4.05
C GLU A 237 -11.90 10.68 4.86
N PRO A 238 -12.00 9.44 5.37
CA PRO A 238 -10.93 8.81 6.13
C PRO A 238 -9.70 8.55 5.23
N PRO A 239 -8.47 8.63 5.78
CA PRO A 239 -7.27 8.26 5.05
C PRO A 239 -7.32 6.80 4.58
N ARG A 240 -6.55 6.50 3.54
CA ARG A 240 -6.50 5.16 2.93
C ARG A 240 -5.08 4.63 2.84
N LEU A 241 -4.94 3.31 2.98
CA LEU A 241 -3.73 2.56 2.69
C LEU A 241 -3.97 1.66 1.48
N SER A 242 -3.02 1.63 0.56
CA SER A 242 -3.00 0.69 -0.57
C SER A 242 -1.62 0.06 -0.71
N LEU A 243 -1.56 -1.06 -1.45
CA LEU A 243 -0.29 -1.69 -1.78
C LEU A 243 0.50 -0.81 -2.75
N GLY A 244 1.78 -0.59 -2.44
CA GLY A 244 2.73 0.13 -3.28
C GLY A 244 3.44 -0.79 -4.28
N ALA A 245 4.36 -0.21 -5.06
CA ALA A 245 5.10 -0.95 -6.09
C ALA A 245 6.08 -1.98 -5.50
N GLY A 246 6.54 -1.77 -4.27
CA GLY A 246 7.40 -2.68 -3.52
C GLY A 246 6.66 -3.91 -2.99
N ALA A 247 5.32 -3.91 -2.93
CA ALA A 247 4.59 -5.06 -2.40
C ALA A 247 4.30 -6.12 -3.47
N GLN A 248 4.60 -7.38 -3.15
CA GLN A 248 4.19 -8.54 -3.94
C GLN A 248 2.72 -8.92 -3.69
N GLY A 249 2.20 -8.65 -2.50
CA GLY A 249 0.80 -8.90 -2.16
C GLY A 249 0.42 -8.42 -0.76
N GLY A 250 -0.87 -8.46 -0.45
CA GLY A 250 -1.35 -8.11 0.88
C GLY A 250 -2.79 -8.53 1.15
N SER A 251 -3.21 -8.44 2.42
CA SER A 251 -4.57 -8.76 2.89
C SER A 251 -4.93 -7.87 4.08
N GLN A 252 -6.15 -7.36 4.11
CA GLN A 252 -6.70 -6.70 5.30
C GLN A 252 -7.04 -7.72 6.39
N ARG A 253 -6.90 -7.29 7.65
CA ARG A 253 -7.26 -8.01 8.86
C ARG A 253 -8.03 -7.07 9.80
N ASN A 254 -8.92 -7.65 10.61
CA ASN A 254 -9.69 -6.94 11.62
C ASN A 254 -9.00 -6.89 13.00
N ASN A 255 -7.82 -7.49 13.14
CA ASN A 255 -6.98 -7.45 14.35
C ASN A 255 -5.51 -7.68 13.99
N ALA A 256 -4.63 -7.37 14.95
CA ALA A 256 -3.17 -7.46 14.82
C ALA A 256 -2.56 -8.68 15.54
N ASP A 257 -3.35 -9.73 15.80
CA ASP A 257 -2.88 -10.94 16.51
C ASP A 257 -2.37 -12.03 15.55
N ALA A 258 -2.20 -11.71 14.27
CA ALA A 258 -1.70 -12.65 13.28
C ALA A 258 -0.17 -12.85 13.44
N ASP A 259 0.25 -14.10 13.43
CA ASP A 259 1.65 -14.47 13.23
C ASP A 259 2.02 -14.51 11.73
N ALA A 260 3.27 -14.83 11.41
CA ALA A 260 3.73 -14.93 10.04
C ALA A 260 2.88 -15.90 9.20
N ALA A 261 2.67 -17.12 9.69
CA ALA A 261 1.88 -18.13 8.98
C ALA A 261 0.42 -17.68 8.76
N GLY A 262 -0.19 -17.04 9.76
CA GLY A 262 -1.53 -16.45 9.67
C GLY A 262 -1.61 -15.31 8.66
N CYS A 263 -0.59 -14.45 8.60
CA CYS A 263 -0.51 -13.39 7.60
C CYS A 263 -0.35 -13.95 6.19
N LEU A 264 0.56 -14.89 5.97
CA LEU A 264 0.76 -15.50 4.67
C LEU A 264 -0.51 -16.21 4.18
N ARG A 265 -1.19 -16.93 5.09
CA ARG A 265 -2.48 -17.55 4.79
C ARG A 265 -3.53 -16.51 4.37
N ALA A 266 -3.64 -15.40 5.10
CA ALA A 266 -4.58 -14.34 4.78
C ALA A 266 -4.34 -13.74 3.38
N ILE A 267 -3.08 -13.48 3.02
CA ILE A 267 -2.71 -13.01 1.67
C ILE A 267 -3.15 -14.01 0.60
N ARG A 268 -2.99 -15.32 0.83
CA ARG A 268 -3.40 -16.35 -0.13
C ARG A 268 -4.91 -16.48 -0.26
N THR A 269 -5.67 -16.36 0.83
CA THR A 269 -7.12 -16.61 0.82
C THR A 269 -7.96 -15.37 0.54
N SER A 270 -7.44 -14.19 0.86
CA SER A 270 -8.16 -12.91 0.77
C SER A 270 -7.25 -11.78 0.26
N PRO A 271 -6.63 -11.94 -0.93
CA PRO A 271 -5.70 -10.95 -1.44
C PRO A 271 -6.40 -9.61 -1.72
N LEU A 272 -5.73 -8.52 -1.38
CA LEU A 272 -6.08 -7.20 -1.88
C LEU A 272 -5.76 -7.13 -3.38
N GLY A 273 -6.77 -6.75 -4.17
CA GLY A 273 -6.60 -6.54 -5.60
C GLY A 273 -5.77 -5.28 -5.91
N PRO A 274 -5.28 -5.14 -7.16
CA PRO A 274 -4.63 -3.92 -7.60
C PRO A 274 -5.53 -2.70 -7.40
N GLY A 275 -5.01 -1.65 -6.75
CA GLY A 275 -5.76 -0.43 -6.44
C GLY A 275 -6.83 -0.59 -5.35
N ALA A 276 -6.86 -1.72 -4.65
CA ALA A 276 -7.71 -1.86 -3.47
C ALA A 276 -7.17 -0.96 -2.34
N ASP A 277 -8.08 -0.21 -1.73
CA ASP A 277 -7.78 0.65 -0.59
C ASP A 277 -8.33 0.03 0.70
N VAL A 278 -7.56 0.16 1.77
CA VAL A 278 -7.96 -0.13 3.14
C VAL A 278 -8.14 1.17 3.88
N GLU A 279 -9.32 1.36 4.46
CA GLU A 279 -9.61 2.53 5.28
C GLU A 279 -8.75 2.52 6.56
N VAL A 280 -8.13 3.67 6.87
CA VAL A 280 -7.27 3.82 8.05
C VAL A 280 -8.15 4.03 9.29
N LYS A 281 -8.36 2.94 10.03
CA LYS A 281 -9.13 2.89 11.28
C LYS A 281 -8.31 2.22 12.38
N ARG A 282 -8.33 2.78 13.60
CA ARG A 282 -7.68 2.17 14.77
C ARG A 282 -8.09 0.70 14.93
N GLY A 283 -7.12 -0.17 15.18
CA GLY A 283 -7.31 -1.62 15.34
C GLY A 283 -7.36 -2.42 14.03
N THR A 284 -7.42 -1.74 12.88
CA THR A 284 -7.25 -2.40 11.58
C THR A 284 -5.80 -2.81 11.41
N ALA A 285 -5.58 -3.99 10.83
CA ALA A 285 -4.25 -4.43 10.47
C ALA A 285 -4.18 -4.90 9.02
N LEU A 286 -2.97 -4.90 8.48
CA LEU A 286 -2.68 -5.27 7.11
C LEU A 286 -1.48 -6.22 7.10
N CYS A 287 -1.66 -7.39 6.48
CA CYS A 287 -0.56 -8.27 6.14
C CYS A 287 -0.03 -7.90 4.77
N VAL A 288 1.29 -7.75 4.62
CA VAL A 288 1.97 -7.33 3.40
C VAL A 288 3.15 -8.27 3.15
N LEU A 289 3.29 -8.76 1.93
CA LEU A 289 4.48 -9.48 1.47
C LEU A 289 5.26 -8.54 0.57
N THR A 290 6.48 -8.16 0.97
CA THR A 290 7.35 -7.27 0.20
C THR A 290 7.97 -8.01 -1.00
N ALA A 291 8.38 -7.27 -2.02
CA ALA A 291 9.06 -7.77 -3.20
C ALA A 291 10.60 -7.64 -3.10
N GLY A 292 11.10 -7.23 -1.94
CA GLY A 292 12.52 -7.16 -1.62
C GLY A 292 13.23 -8.51 -1.73
N VAL A 293 14.56 -8.50 -1.74
CA VAL A 293 15.41 -9.70 -1.74
C VAL A 293 16.39 -9.62 -0.57
N PRO A 294 16.19 -10.38 0.52
CA PRO A 294 15.09 -11.33 0.74
C PRO A 294 13.74 -10.64 0.98
N ALA A 295 12.65 -11.31 0.63
CA ALA A 295 11.30 -10.83 0.89
C ALA A 295 10.98 -10.90 2.39
N VAL A 296 10.16 -9.96 2.84
CA VAL A 296 9.72 -9.88 4.23
C VAL A 296 8.20 -9.92 4.27
N LEU A 297 7.67 -10.64 5.24
CA LEU A 297 6.25 -10.63 5.56
C LEU A 297 6.05 -9.66 6.71
N ALA A 298 5.22 -8.64 6.53
CA ALA A 298 4.97 -7.60 7.52
C ALA A 298 3.49 -7.58 7.92
N LEU A 299 3.24 -7.44 9.22
CA LEU A 299 1.96 -7.09 9.82
C LEU A 299 2.01 -5.64 10.28
N VAL A 300 1.19 -4.79 9.67
CA VAL A 300 1.07 -3.37 9.99
C VAL A 300 -0.26 -3.14 10.69
N GLU A 301 -0.22 -2.68 11.94
CA GLU A 301 -1.38 -2.32 12.74
C GLU A 301 -1.54 -0.80 12.80
N ILE A 302 -2.76 -0.32 12.63
CA ILE A 302 -3.12 1.09 12.86
C ILE A 302 -3.45 1.27 14.35
N ILE A 303 -2.52 1.83 15.11
CA ILE A 303 -2.67 2.05 16.56
C ILE A 303 -3.37 3.38 16.88
N ASP A 304 -3.29 4.36 15.99
CA ASP A 304 -3.89 5.68 16.20
C ASP A 304 -4.20 6.40 14.87
N VAL A 305 -5.24 7.23 14.87
CA VAL A 305 -5.64 8.06 13.71
C VAL A 305 -5.97 9.44 14.23
N GLY A 306 -5.23 10.45 13.79
CA GLY A 306 -5.46 11.85 14.13
C GLY A 306 -6.30 12.57 13.06
N GLY A 307 -6.98 13.64 13.48
CA GLY A 307 -7.90 14.39 12.62
C GLY A 307 -7.25 15.21 11.50
N THR A 308 -5.92 15.32 11.46
CA THR A 308 -5.17 16.09 10.46
C THR A 308 -4.46 15.21 9.44
N GLY A 309 -4.95 13.99 9.19
CA GLY A 309 -4.30 13.03 8.30
C GLY A 309 -3.08 12.34 8.91
N THR A 310 -2.86 12.46 10.21
CA THR A 310 -1.81 11.74 10.93
C THR A 310 -2.26 10.32 11.27
N ALA A 311 -1.36 9.35 11.15
CA ALA A 311 -1.62 7.98 11.58
C ALA A 311 -0.43 7.45 12.39
N GLY A 312 -0.74 6.80 13.51
CA GLY A 312 0.20 5.97 14.24
C GLY A 312 0.06 4.54 13.74
N LEU A 313 1.15 3.99 13.21
CA LEU A 313 1.24 2.61 12.77
C LEU A 313 2.25 1.87 13.64
N ARG A 314 2.10 0.55 13.71
CA ARG A 314 3.04 -0.36 14.35
C ARG A 314 3.27 -1.55 13.43
N ALA A 315 4.52 -1.83 13.09
CA ALA A 315 4.87 -2.90 12.18
C ALA A 315 5.64 -4.01 12.90
N THR A 316 5.31 -5.26 12.58
CA THR A 316 6.10 -6.45 12.93
C THR A 316 6.39 -7.20 11.65
N SER A 317 7.60 -7.71 11.48
CA SER A 317 7.96 -8.41 10.25
C SER A 317 8.76 -9.68 10.52
N TRP A 318 8.69 -10.59 9.55
CA TRP A 318 9.40 -11.85 9.56
C TRP A 318 10.03 -12.10 8.20
N LYS A 319 11.25 -12.63 8.19
CA LYS A 319 11.94 -13.02 6.96
C LYS A 319 11.21 -14.21 6.33
N VAL A 320 10.98 -14.14 5.03
CA VAL A 320 10.42 -15.25 4.27
C VAL A 320 11.58 -16.13 3.80
N PRO A 321 11.59 -17.44 4.11
CA PRO A 321 12.57 -18.36 3.55
C PRO A 321 12.53 -18.33 2.01
N ALA A 322 13.70 -18.26 1.38
CA ALA A 322 13.83 -18.28 -0.07
C ALA A 322 13.60 -19.67 -0.67
#